data_AF-A0A7S2NZ26-F1
#
_entry.id   AF-A0A7S2NZ26-F1
#
_cell.length_a   1.000
_cell.length_b   1.000
_cell.length_c   1.000
_cell.angle_alpha   90.00
_cell.angle_beta   90.00
_cell.angle_gamma   90.00
#
_symmetry.space_group_name_H-M   'P 1'
#
loop_
_entity.id
_entity.type
_entity.pdbx_description
1 polymer ?
#
loop_
_entity_poly.entity_id
_entity_poly.type
_entity_poly.pdbx_seq_one_letter_code
_entity_poly.pdbx_strand_id
1 'polypeptide(L)'
;VTLFGSGFDAATATRPAPNKVTLSREDLEPDHGDSWESVNAVLQGQPAETPEAIMRARFTAVKYKDINLLAATEVEEGTTQRNRAQGWAVTLGLQTQEKGFFDNLFSKGEEDIESLKDVEGFEVVDAKADWVEFKIRCKNGKTLHEKSTFTKNDKWGFVYSGESEFGEWS
;
A
#
# COMPACT_ATOMS: atom_id res chain seq x y z
N VAL A 1 8.68 54.18 -29.18
CA VAL A 1 8.48 52.77 -29.57
C VAL A 1 9.64 51.99 -29.00
N THR A 2 9.41 51.27 -27.90
CA THR A 2 10.39 50.37 -27.31
C THR A 2 9.65 49.10 -26.96
N LEU A 3 9.85 48.08 -27.80
CA LEU A 3 9.41 46.71 -27.62
C LEU A 3 10.46 46.00 -26.76
N PHE A 4 10.08 45.46 -25.62
CA PHE A 4 10.77 44.34 -24.98
C PHE A 4 9.72 43.33 -24.55
N GLY A 5 9.70 42.20 -25.26
CA GLY A 5 8.95 41.03 -24.87
C GLY A 5 9.68 40.26 -23.77
N SER A 6 8.91 39.48 -23.03
CA SER A 6 9.05 38.01 -22.96
C SER A 6 8.09 37.54 -21.88
N GLY A 7 7.02 36.86 -22.33
CA GLY A 7 6.06 36.20 -21.47
C GLY A 7 6.74 35.05 -20.73
N PHE A 8 6.59 35.04 -19.41
CA PHE A 8 6.72 33.83 -18.60
C PHE A 8 5.33 33.21 -18.50
N ASP A 9 4.96 32.43 -19.50
CA ASP A 9 3.93 31.41 -19.35
C ASP A 9 4.50 30.32 -18.43
N ALA A 10 4.24 30.48 -17.13
CA ALA A 10 4.39 29.40 -16.17
C ALA A 10 3.28 28.38 -16.44
N ALA A 11 3.48 27.55 -17.46
CA ALA A 11 2.77 26.29 -17.61
C ALA A 11 3.11 25.44 -16.38
N THR A 12 2.28 25.54 -15.34
CA THR A 12 2.21 24.54 -14.29
C THR A 12 1.86 23.23 -14.95
N ALA A 13 2.89 22.44 -15.26
CA ALA A 13 2.72 21.04 -15.61
C ALA A 13 2.02 20.37 -14.43
N THR A 14 0.70 20.26 -14.52
CA THR A 14 -0.09 19.38 -13.68
C THR A 14 0.51 17.99 -13.84
N ARG A 15 1.35 17.59 -12.87
CA ARG A 15 1.74 16.20 -12.72
C ARG A 15 0.44 15.40 -12.74
N PRO A 16 0.33 14.34 -13.57
CA PRO A 16 -0.85 13.51 -13.54
C PRO A 16 -1.07 13.05 -12.11
N ALA A 17 -2.30 13.21 -11.62
CA ALA A 17 -2.68 12.73 -10.31
C ALA A 17 -2.26 11.25 -10.21
N PRO A 18 -1.62 10.83 -9.11
CA PRO A 18 -1.31 9.41 -8.90
C PRO A 18 -2.60 8.62 -9.10
N ASN A 19 -2.53 7.48 -9.80
CA ASN A 19 -3.67 6.59 -10.11
C ASN A 19 -4.53 6.35 -8.86
N LYS A 20 -5.51 7.22 -8.60
CA LYS A 20 -6.48 7.04 -7.53
C LYS A 20 -7.53 6.11 -8.10
N VAL A 21 -7.36 4.82 -7.84
CA VAL A 21 -8.30 3.80 -8.30
C VAL A 21 -9.63 4.09 -7.60
N THR A 22 -10.68 4.33 -8.39
CA THR A 22 -12.03 4.47 -7.86
C THR A 22 -12.68 3.09 -7.96
N LEU A 23 -12.91 2.46 -6.82
CA LEU A 23 -13.49 1.12 -6.71
C LEU A 23 -14.97 1.22 -6.34
N SER A 24 -15.79 0.36 -6.93
CA SER A 24 -17.20 0.26 -6.58
C SER A 24 -17.41 -0.67 -5.38
N ARG A 25 -18.65 -0.79 -4.91
CA ARG A 25 -19.01 -1.78 -3.89
C ARG A 25 -18.72 -3.20 -4.38
N GLU A 26 -19.05 -3.48 -5.64
CA GLU A 26 -18.88 -4.80 -6.26
C GLU A 26 -17.41 -5.24 -6.33
N ASP A 27 -16.48 -4.27 -6.36
CA ASP A 27 -15.04 -4.54 -6.29
C ASP A 27 -14.57 -4.90 -4.87
N LEU A 28 -15.17 -4.30 -3.84
CA LEU A 28 -14.68 -4.34 -2.46
C LEU A 28 -15.39 -5.39 -1.58
N GLU A 29 -16.71 -5.54 -1.76
CA GLU A 29 -17.53 -6.44 -0.95
C GLU A 29 -17.06 -7.92 -0.99
N PRO A 30 -16.55 -8.47 -2.11
CA PRO A 30 -16.03 -9.84 -2.12
C PRO A 30 -14.86 -10.09 -1.16
N ASP A 31 -14.01 -9.08 -0.92
CA ASP A 31 -12.84 -9.21 -0.04
C ASP A 31 -13.12 -8.76 1.40
N HIS A 32 -14.08 -7.85 1.58
CA HIS A 32 -14.26 -7.12 2.84
C HIS A 32 -15.61 -7.34 3.53
N GLY A 33 -16.59 -7.94 2.85
CA GLY A 33 -17.93 -8.15 3.40
C GLY A 33 -18.54 -6.84 3.92
N ASP A 34 -19.11 -6.88 5.12
CA ASP A 34 -19.73 -5.71 5.78
C ASP A 34 -18.75 -4.54 6.02
N SER A 35 -17.44 -4.79 6.01
CA SER A 35 -16.42 -3.76 6.22
C SER A 35 -16.12 -2.92 4.97
N TRP A 36 -16.74 -3.20 3.81
CA TRP A 36 -16.40 -2.57 2.53
C TRP A 36 -16.51 -1.04 2.56
N GLU A 37 -17.49 -0.47 3.28
CA GLU A 37 -17.68 0.99 3.38
C GLU A 37 -16.50 1.66 4.10
N SER A 38 -16.03 1.05 5.19
CA SER A 38 -14.89 1.55 5.96
C SER A 38 -13.61 1.54 5.12
N VAL A 39 -13.42 0.49 4.32
CA VAL A 39 -12.28 0.35 3.40
C VAL A 39 -12.36 1.42 2.31
N ASN A 40 -13.53 1.59 1.70
CA ASN A 40 -13.73 2.62 0.67
C ASN A 40 -13.45 4.02 1.21
N ALA A 41 -13.89 4.34 2.44
CA ALA A 41 -13.60 5.62 3.07
C ALA A 41 -12.09 5.89 3.17
N VAL A 42 -11.31 4.87 3.60
CA VAL A 42 -9.84 4.96 3.67
C VAL A 42 -9.21 5.15 2.29
N LEU A 43 -9.65 4.39 1.28
CA LEU A 43 -9.18 4.55 -0.12
C LEU A 43 -9.49 5.95 -0.67
N GLN A 44 -10.57 6.59 -0.20
CA GLN A 44 -10.91 7.95 -0.56
C GLN A 44 -10.09 9.01 0.18
N GLY A 45 -9.29 8.62 1.17
CA GLY A 45 -8.40 9.48 1.94
C GLY A 45 -8.93 9.85 3.33
N GLN A 46 -9.98 9.19 3.81
CA GLN A 46 -10.43 9.36 5.19
C GLN A 46 -9.52 8.60 6.17
N PRO A 47 -9.33 9.11 7.40
CA PRO A 47 -8.60 8.37 8.43
C PRO A 47 -9.30 7.03 8.75
N ALA A 48 -8.52 5.96 8.89
CA ALA A 48 -9.02 4.68 9.39
C ALA A 48 -9.33 4.78 10.89
N GLU A 49 -10.50 4.31 11.30
CA GLU A 49 -10.91 4.31 12.71
C GLU A 49 -10.22 3.19 13.52
N THR A 50 -9.75 2.15 12.84
CA THR A 50 -9.10 0.98 13.46
C THR A 50 -7.89 0.49 12.65
N PRO A 51 -6.94 -0.23 13.27
CA PRO A 51 -5.87 -0.94 12.56
C PRO A 51 -6.39 -1.90 11.50
N GLU A 52 -7.49 -2.58 11.78
CA GLU A 52 -8.12 -3.51 10.83
C GLU A 52 -8.55 -2.78 9.54
N ALA A 53 -9.18 -1.61 9.67
CA ALA A 53 -9.65 -0.83 8.52
C ALA A 53 -8.48 -0.38 7.62
N ILE A 54 -7.36 0.09 8.20
CA ILE A 54 -6.18 0.45 7.39
C ILE A 54 -5.54 -0.78 6.76
N MET A 55 -5.48 -1.93 7.45
CA MET A 55 -4.89 -3.14 6.89
C MET A 55 -5.72 -3.69 5.73
N ARG A 56 -7.05 -3.70 5.85
CA ARG A 56 -7.96 -4.04 4.74
C ARG A 56 -7.76 -3.12 3.54
N ALA A 57 -7.61 -1.81 3.76
CA ALA A 57 -7.32 -0.86 2.68
C ALA A 57 -5.94 -1.11 2.05
N ARG A 58 -4.91 -1.45 2.84
CA ARG A 58 -3.59 -1.86 2.32
C ARG A 58 -3.68 -3.13 1.49
N PHE A 59 -4.45 -4.14 1.91
CA PHE A 59 -4.70 -5.32 1.08
C PHE A 59 -5.32 -4.94 -0.27
N THR A 60 -6.36 -4.09 -0.27
CA THR A 60 -6.95 -3.60 -1.52
C THR A 60 -5.90 -2.89 -2.39
N ALA A 61 -5.04 -2.07 -1.80
CA ALA A 61 -3.96 -1.43 -2.54
C ALA A 61 -2.93 -2.42 -3.11
N VAL A 62 -2.64 -3.54 -2.44
CA VAL A 62 -1.82 -4.63 -3.00
C VAL A 62 -2.52 -5.27 -4.21
N LYS A 63 -3.82 -5.57 -4.08
CA LYS A 63 -4.64 -6.21 -5.13
C LYS A 63 -4.75 -5.32 -6.38
N TYR A 64 -4.99 -4.03 -6.19
CA TYR A 64 -5.18 -3.05 -7.26
C TYR A 64 -3.94 -2.21 -7.58
N LYS A 65 -2.78 -2.59 -7.01
CA LYS A 65 -1.47 -2.02 -7.35
C LYS A 65 -1.34 -0.52 -7.04
N ASP A 66 -2.02 -0.04 -6.00
CA ASP A 66 -1.89 1.34 -5.50
C ASP A 66 -0.68 1.50 -4.58
N ILE A 67 0.49 1.62 -5.23
CA ILE A 67 1.78 1.85 -4.55
C ILE A 67 1.82 3.14 -3.74
N ASN A 68 0.97 4.13 -4.05
CA ASN A 68 0.99 5.41 -3.36
C ASN A 68 0.31 5.30 -2.01
N LEU A 69 -0.82 4.59 -1.93
CA LEU A 69 -1.47 4.31 -0.65
C LEU A 69 -0.56 3.47 0.23
N LEU A 70 0.06 2.41 -0.30
CA LEU A 70 0.97 1.54 0.46
C LEU A 70 2.13 2.35 1.06
N ALA A 71 2.79 3.17 0.26
CA ALA A 71 3.87 4.02 0.73
C ALA A 71 3.43 5.13 1.70
N ALA A 72 2.20 5.65 1.53
CA ALA A 72 1.63 6.68 2.39
C ALA A 72 1.19 6.15 3.76
N THR A 73 0.92 4.85 3.85
CA THR A 73 0.34 4.19 5.02
C THR A 73 1.30 3.23 5.70
N GLU A 74 2.60 3.40 5.47
CA GLU A 74 3.66 2.73 6.23
C GLU A 74 4.73 3.72 6.69
N VAL A 75 5.41 3.34 7.76
CA VAL A 75 6.56 4.02 8.31
C VAL A 75 7.79 3.17 8.07
N GLU A 76 8.85 3.81 7.60
CA GLU A 76 10.17 3.22 7.48
C GLU A 76 11.18 4.34 7.76
N GLU A 77 11.95 4.19 8.83
CA GLU A 77 12.90 5.22 9.27
C GLU A 77 13.99 5.43 8.20
N GLY A 78 14.33 6.69 7.92
CA GLY A 78 15.34 7.03 6.93
C GLY A 78 14.89 6.93 5.46
N THR A 79 13.69 6.44 5.19
CA THR A 79 13.19 6.25 3.81
C THR A 79 12.06 7.24 3.46
N THR A 80 12.15 7.85 2.27
CA THR A 80 11.11 8.77 1.78
C THR A 80 9.92 8.00 1.23
N GLN A 81 8.71 8.61 1.26
CA GLN A 81 7.52 8.00 0.66
C GLN A 81 7.72 7.63 -0.83
N ARG A 82 8.51 8.42 -1.58
CA ARG A 82 8.84 8.11 -2.98
C ARG A 82 9.60 6.78 -3.09
N ASN A 83 10.61 6.58 -2.25
CA ASN A 83 11.41 5.36 -2.27
C ASN A 83 10.58 4.14 -1.85
N ARG A 84 9.69 4.31 -0.86
CA ARG A 84 8.73 3.26 -0.47
C ARG A 84 7.79 2.88 -1.62
N ALA A 85 7.24 3.87 -2.32
CA ALA A 85 6.39 3.62 -3.48
C ALA A 85 7.14 2.89 -4.60
N GLN A 86 8.42 3.19 -4.81
CA GLN A 86 9.27 2.46 -5.75
C GLN A 86 9.52 1.01 -5.28
N GLY A 87 9.76 0.79 -3.98
CA GLY A 87 9.87 -0.56 -3.41
C GLY A 87 8.61 -1.39 -3.67
N TRP A 88 7.43 -0.82 -3.40
CA TRP A 88 6.16 -1.47 -3.73
C TRP A 88 5.95 -1.69 -5.23
N ALA A 89 6.40 -0.77 -6.09
CA ALA A 89 6.32 -0.96 -7.53
C ALA A 89 7.14 -2.18 -8.01
N VAL A 90 8.31 -2.41 -7.40
CA VAL A 90 9.13 -3.60 -7.67
C VAL A 90 8.44 -4.86 -7.12
N THR A 91 8.04 -4.86 -5.85
CA THR A 91 7.35 -5.98 -5.20
C THR A 91 6.12 -6.43 -5.99
N LEU A 92 5.34 -5.48 -6.48
CA LEU A 92 4.10 -5.75 -7.20
C LEU A 92 4.28 -5.96 -8.71
N GLY A 93 5.53 -6.00 -9.20
CA GLY A 93 5.86 -6.30 -10.60
C GLY A 93 5.55 -5.19 -11.59
N LEU A 94 5.33 -3.96 -11.12
CA LEU A 94 5.11 -2.78 -11.97
C LEU A 94 6.41 -2.18 -12.50
N GLN A 95 7.52 -2.46 -11.84
CA GLN A 95 8.86 -2.04 -12.22
C GLN A 95 9.84 -3.19 -12.06
N THR A 96 10.77 -3.32 -13.00
CA THR A 96 11.92 -4.21 -12.85
C THR A 96 12.95 -3.55 -11.95
N GLN A 97 13.53 -4.33 -11.03
CA GLN A 97 14.61 -3.87 -10.17
C GLN A 97 15.81 -3.43 -11.02
N GLU A 98 16.14 -2.14 -11.00
CA GLU A 98 17.42 -1.68 -11.53
C GLU A 98 18.51 -2.12 -10.53
N LYS A 99 19.47 -2.93 -11.00
CA LYS A 99 20.59 -3.45 -10.18
C LYS A 99 21.26 -2.30 -9.42
N GLY A 100 21.25 -2.36 -8.08
CA GLY A 100 22.00 -1.46 -7.20
C GLY A 100 21.19 -0.50 -6.32
N PHE A 101 19.90 -0.26 -6.56
CA PHE A 101 19.10 0.64 -5.69
C PHE A 101 18.41 -0.08 -4.52
N PHE A 102 18.08 -1.38 -4.69
CA PHE A 102 17.28 -2.14 -3.73
C PHE A 102 18.00 -3.35 -3.12
N ASP A 103 19.28 -3.57 -3.43
CA ASP A 103 20.06 -4.73 -2.98
C ASP A 103 20.13 -4.85 -1.44
N ASN A 104 19.96 -3.75 -0.71
CA ASN A 104 19.95 -3.73 0.75
C ASN A 104 18.57 -3.89 1.40
N LEU A 105 17.47 -3.72 0.66
CA LEU A 105 16.11 -3.73 1.24
C LEU A 105 15.50 -5.14 1.32
N PHE A 106 15.97 -6.09 0.51
CA PHE A 106 15.26 -7.36 0.25
C PHE A 106 16.09 -8.64 0.52
N SER A 107 17.16 -8.57 1.32
CA SER A 107 17.98 -9.77 1.58
C SER A 107 17.35 -10.70 2.64
N LYS A 108 16.89 -11.88 2.15
CA LYS A 108 16.21 -13.02 2.82
C LYS A 108 14.67 -12.94 2.87
N GLY A 109 14.00 -13.45 1.83
CA GLY A 109 12.53 -13.58 1.74
C GLY A 109 11.94 -13.38 0.34
N GLU A 110 12.78 -13.07 -0.66
CA GLU A 110 12.39 -12.60 -2.00
C GLU A 110 11.38 -13.49 -2.75
N GLU A 111 11.60 -14.80 -2.85
CA GLU A 111 10.78 -15.66 -3.74
C GLU A 111 9.31 -15.75 -3.31
N ASP A 112 9.04 -15.59 -2.02
CA ASP A 112 7.68 -15.70 -1.50
C ASP A 112 6.95 -14.36 -1.59
N ILE A 113 7.64 -13.24 -1.30
CA ILE A 113 7.10 -11.88 -1.40
C ILE A 113 6.65 -11.55 -2.83
N GLU A 114 7.32 -12.09 -3.86
CA GLU A 114 6.87 -11.93 -5.24
C GLU A 114 5.47 -12.47 -5.51
N SER A 115 4.95 -13.36 -4.66
CA SER A 115 3.58 -13.89 -4.77
C SER A 115 2.52 -12.80 -4.61
N LEU A 116 2.85 -11.69 -3.93
CA LEU A 116 1.97 -10.53 -3.78
C LEU A 116 1.67 -9.81 -5.12
N LYS A 117 2.39 -10.15 -6.20
CA LYS A 117 2.04 -9.73 -7.57
C LYS A 117 0.63 -10.19 -7.94
N ASP A 118 0.19 -11.34 -7.44
CA ASP A 118 -1.11 -11.94 -7.75
C ASP A 118 -1.83 -12.43 -6.49
N VAL A 119 -2.39 -11.51 -5.70
CA VAL A 119 -3.24 -11.86 -4.54
C VAL A 119 -4.66 -12.22 -4.97
N GLU A 120 -5.27 -13.18 -4.27
CA GLU A 120 -6.63 -13.66 -4.53
C GLU A 120 -7.61 -13.37 -3.39
N GLY A 121 -7.13 -13.34 -2.14
CA GLY A 121 -8.03 -13.17 -1.01
C GLY A 121 -7.33 -12.72 0.27
N PHE A 122 -8.14 -12.19 1.17
CA PHE A 122 -7.72 -11.63 2.45
C PHE A 122 -8.62 -12.15 3.57
N GLU A 123 -8.01 -12.47 4.71
CA GLU A 123 -8.71 -12.89 5.91
C GLU A 123 -8.08 -12.20 7.11
N VAL A 124 -8.89 -11.55 7.94
CA VAL A 124 -8.45 -11.08 9.27
C VAL A 124 -8.68 -12.23 10.25
N VAL A 125 -7.62 -12.66 10.92
CA VAL A 125 -7.66 -13.72 11.94
C VAL A 125 -8.05 -13.15 13.29
N ASP A 126 -7.38 -12.08 13.73
CA ASP A 126 -7.70 -11.30 14.92
C ASP A 126 -7.19 -9.86 14.75
N ALA A 127 -7.80 -8.92 15.46
CA ALA A 127 -7.39 -7.52 15.43
C ALA A 127 -7.57 -6.87 16.80
N LYS A 128 -6.57 -6.09 17.21
CA LYS A 128 -6.61 -5.30 18.45
C LYS A 128 -6.23 -3.84 18.19
N ALA A 129 -6.04 -3.08 19.26
CA ALA A 129 -5.87 -1.63 19.20
C ALA A 129 -4.64 -1.17 18.40
N ASP A 130 -3.61 -2.01 18.31
CA ASP A 130 -2.30 -1.69 17.74
C ASP A 130 -1.73 -2.79 16.82
N TRP A 131 -2.47 -3.88 16.58
CA TRP A 131 -2.02 -4.94 15.69
C TRP A 131 -3.16 -5.63 14.95
N VAL A 132 -2.84 -6.25 13.81
CA VAL A 132 -3.74 -7.07 13.02
C VAL A 132 -3.01 -8.36 12.64
N GLU A 133 -3.62 -9.50 12.93
CA GLU A 133 -3.22 -10.81 12.42
C GLU A 133 -4.10 -11.16 11.22
N PHE A 134 -3.48 -11.52 10.10
CA PHE A 134 -4.19 -11.73 8.85
C PHE A 134 -3.51 -12.78 7.97
N LYS A 135 -4.26 -13.20 6.95
CA LYS A 135 -3.77 -14.05 5.88
C LYS A 135 -4.02 -13.42 4.52
N ILE A 136 -3.01 -13.45 3.66
CA ILE A 136 -3.12 -13.10 2.24
C ILE A 136 -2.88 -14.36 1.43
N ARG A 137 -3.89 -14.80 0.69
CA ARG A 137 -3.77 -15.90 -0.27
C ARG A 137 -3.35 -15.36 -1.63
N CYS A 138 -2.40 -16.03 -2.27
CA CYS A 138 -1.89 -15.70 -3.59
C CYS A 138 -2.30 -16.76 -4.62
N LYS A 139 -2.46 -16.37 -5.89
CA LYS A 139 -2.91 -17.27 -6.97
C LYS A 139 -1.97 -18.45 -7.22
N ASN A 140 -0.70 -18.33 -6.83
CA ASN A 140 0.28 -19.41 -6.94
C ASN A 140 0.13 -20.47 -5.82
N GLY A 141 -0.90 -20.36 -4.98
CA GLY A 141 -1.20 -21.28 -3.88
C GLY A 141 -0.49 -20.92 -2.57
N LYS A 142 0.46 -19.97 -2.59
CA LYS A 142 1.15 -19.52 -1.37
C LYS A 142 0.24 -18.65 -0.52
N THR A 143 0.37 -18.78 0.79
CA THR A 143 -0.33 -17.95 1.77
C THR A 143 0.68 -17.30 2.70
N LEU A 144 0.59 -15.97 2.82
CA LEU A 144 1.27 -15.20 3.86
C LEU A 144 0.36 -15.15 5.08
N HIS A 145 0.83 -15.61 6.24
CA HIS A 145 0.20 -15.41 7.54
C HIS A 145 1.08 -14.48 8.36
N GLU A 146 0.57 -13.30 8.69
CA GLU A 146 1.35 -12.24 9.32
C GLU A 146 0.58 -11.59 10.46
N LYS A 147 1.31 -11.14 11.48
CA LYS A 147 0.80 -10.29 12.54
C LYS A 147 1.58 -8.99 12.59
N SER A 148 0.99 -7.95 12.01
CA SER A 148 1.63 -6.64 11.83
C SER A 148 1.20 -5.64 12.90
N THR A 149 2.11 -4.73 13.27
CA THR A 149 1.86 -3.65 14.22
C THR A 149 1.52 -2.34 13.50
N PHE A 150 0.59 -1.58 14.07
CA PHE A 150 0.11 -0.31 13.53
C PHE A 150 0.23 0.80 14.56
N THR A 151 0.64 1.98 14.11
CA THR A 151 0.74 3.19 14.94
C THR A 151 -0.26 4.24 14.48
N LYS A 152 -0.70 5.09 15.41
CA LYS A 152 -1.62 6.19 15.08
C LYS A 152 -0.96 7.22 14.18
N ASN A 153 -1.73 7.77 13.26
CA ASN A 153 -1.30 8.79 12.32
C ASN A 153 -2.41 9.84 12.14
N ASP A 154 -2.05 11.12 12.18
CA ASP A 154 -3.04 12.21 12.10
C ASP A 154 -3.81 12.24 10.76
N LYS A 155 -3.17 11.83 9.67
CA LYS A 155 -3.77 11.86 8.33
C LYS A 155 -4.56 10.60 8.01
N TRP A 156 -4.01 9.44 8.35
CA TRP A 156 -4.54 8.15 7.95
C TRP A 156 -5.23 7.38 9.08
N GLY A 157 -5.26 7.94 10.29
CA GLY A 157 -5.77 7.29 11.50
C GLY A 157 -4.78 6.27 12.06
N PHE A 158 -4.40 5.29 11.23
CA PHE A 158 -3.38 4.29 11.51
C PHE A 158 -2.46 4.09 10.30
N VAL A 159 -1.22 3.66 10.55
CA VAL A 159 -0.24 3.28 9.53
C VAL A 159 0.55 2.06 10.00
N TYR A 160 1.03 1.23 9.06
CA TYR A 160 1.90 0.10 9.37
C TYR A 160 3.24 0.62 9.91
N SER A 161 3.71 0.06 11.04
CA SER A 161 4.95 0.53 11.69
C SER A 161 6.23 0.07 11.01
N GLY A 162 6.14 -0.90 10.09
CA GLY A 162 7.32 -1.63 9.59
C GLY A 162 7.68 -2.84 10.44
N GLU A 163 6.94 -3.10 11.53
CA GLU A 163 7.21 -4.20 12.46
C GLU A 163 6.08 -5.25 12.44
N SER A 164 6.47 -6.52 12.41
CA SER A 164 5.58 -7.66 12.53
C SER A 164 6.11 -8.62 13.59
N GLU A 165 5.20 -9.17 14.40
CA GLU A 165 5.54 -10.17 15.42
C GLU A 165 5.96 -11.48 14.77
N PHE A 166 5.28 -11.85 13.69
CA PHE A 166 5.67 -12.93 12.78
C PHE A 166 5.15 -12.66 11.37
N GLY A 167 5.78 -13.30 10.39
CA GLY A 167 5.35 -13.35 9.00
C GLY A 167 5.85 -14.66 8.38
N GLU A 168 4.92 -15.59 8.12
CA GLU A 168 5.23 -16.94 7.67
C GLU A 168 4.57 -17.23 6.32
N TRP A 169 5.30 -17.92 5.45
CA TRP A 169 4.81 -18.37 4.15
C TRP A 169 4.56 -19.88 4.17
N SER A 170 3.45 -20.30 3.59
CA SER A 170 3.06 -21.70 3.42
C SER A 170 2.50 -21.98 2.03
#